data_AF-A0A925SRI6-F1
#
_entry.id   AF-A0A925SRI6-F1
#
_cell.length_a   1.000
_cell.length_b   1.000
_cell.length_c   1.000
_cell.angle_alpha   90.00
_cell.angle_beta   90.00
_cell.angle_gamma   90.00
#
_symmetry.space_group_name_H-M   'P 1'
#
loop_
_entity.id
_entity.type
_entity.pdbx_description
1 polymer ?
#
loop_
_entity_poly.entity_id
_entity_poly.type
_entity_poly.pdbx_seq_one_letter_code
_entity_poly.pdbx_strand_id
1 'polypeptide(L)'
;YQVTGELARATHEENEQQIVNLRAFQEQNKEQSPAAMKRLQDVAVAGDNIFAELMETVKYASLGQISHALYEVGGKYRRNM
;
A
#
# COMPACT_ATOMS: atom_id res chain seq x y z
N TYR A 1 22.48 20.72 20.97
CA TYR A 1 21.06 20.38 20.83
C TYR A 1 20.79 19.13 21.63
N GLN A 2 20.25 19.27 22.85
CA GLN A 2 19.66 18.15 23.58
C GLN A 2 18.17 18.11 23.19
N VAL A 3 17.71 16.97 22.68
CA VAL A 3 16.27 16.72 22.52
C VAL A 3 15.73 16.50 23.93
N THR A 4 15.18 17.55 24.53
CA THR A 4 14.45 17.47 25.80
C THR A 4 13.01 17.05 25.50
N GLY A 5 12.77 15.75 25.56
CA GLY A 5 11.46 15.11 25.47
C GLY A 5 11.64 13.59 25.41
N GLU A 6 10.83 12.81 26.13
CA GLU A 6 10.85 11.35 26.01
C GLU A 6 10.65 10.97 24.54
N LEU A 7 11.56 10.15 24.01
CA LEU A 7 11.50 9.66 22.64
C LEU A 7 10.30 8.71 22.51
N ALA A 8 9.19 9.21 21.98
CA ALA A 8 8.06 8.37 21.60
C ALA A 8 8.49 7.44 20.45
N ARG A 9 8.51 6.14 20.70
CA ARG A 9 8.76 5.08 19.72
C ARG A 9 7.63 4.07 19.81
N ALA A 10 7.29 3.46 18.68
CA ALA A 10 6.40 2.31 18.68
C ALA A 10 7.00 1.19 19.54
N THR A 11 6.15 0.61 20.38
CA THR A 11 6.47 -0.59 21.16
C THR A 11 6.59 -1.81 20.24
N HIS A 12 7.16 -2.89 20.74
CA HIS A 12 7.26 -4.12 19.97
C HIS A 12 5.86 -4.70 19.68
N GLU A 13 4.99 -4.62 20.67
CA GLU A 13 3.61 -5.09 20.64
C GLU A 13 2.78 -4.36 19.58
N GLU A 14 2.93 -3.03 19.47
CA GLU A 14 2.28 -2.25 18.41
C GLU A 14 2.74 -2.66 17.02
N ASN A 15 4.04 -2.92 16.84
CA ASN A 15 4.57 -3.39 15.55
C ASN A 15 4.02 -4.78 15.18
N GLU A 16 4.03 -5.72 16.12
CA GLU A 16 3.47 -7.07 15.90
C GLU A 16 1.97 -7.00 15.60
N GLN A 17 1.22 -6.15 16.29
CA GLN A 17 -0.20 -5.94 16.04
C GLN A 17 -0.46 -5.46 14.60
N GLN A 18 0.37 -4.56 14.08
CA GLN A 18 0.24 -4.08 12.70
C GLN A 18 0.53 -5.18 11.67
N ILE A 19 1.47 -6.08 11.95
CA ILE A 19 1.76 -7.25 11.11
C ILE A 19 0.57 -8.21 11.09
N VAL A 20 -0.01 -8.49 12.26
CA VAL A 20 -1.20 -9.36 12.39
C VAL A 20 -2.39 -8.76 11.64
N ASN A 21 -2.66 -7.47 11.83
CA ASN A 21 -3.73 -6.76 11.15
C ASN A 21 -3.56 -6.80 9.62
N LEU A 22 -2.34 -6.58 9.13
CA LEU A 22 -2.03 -6.66 7.70
C LEU A 22 -2.31 -8.05 7.14
N ARG A 23 -1.84 -9.11 7.81
CA ARG A 23 -2.03 -10.50 7.36
C ARG A 23 -3.52 -10.88 7.36
N ALA A 24 -4.26 -10.50 8.40
CA ALA A 24 -5.69 -10.75 8.48
C ALA A 24 -6.46 -10.07 7.34
N PHE A 25 -6.14 -8.80 7.05
CA PHE A 25 -6.74 -8.06 5.94
C PHE A 25 -6.41 -8.70 4.58
N GLN A 26 -5.16 -9.14 4.38
CA GLN A 26 -4.75 -9.82 3.15
C GLN A 26 -5.47 -11.16 2.95
N GLU A 27 -5.59 -11.97 4.01
CA GLU A 27 -6.29 -13.25 3.96
C GLU A 27 -7.78 -13.06 3.66
N GLN A 28 -8.43 -12.09 4.31
CA GLN A 28 -9.85 -11.79 4.10
C GLN A 28 -10.14 -11.38 2.65
N ASN A 29 -9.21 -10.71 1.98
CA ASN A 29 -9.41 -10.14 0.64
C ASN A 29 -8.66 -10.89 -0.47
N LYS A 30 -8.11 -12.07 -0.18
CA LYS A 30 -7.22 -12.81 -1.10
C LYS A 30 -7.83 -13.11 -2.47
N GLU A 31 -9.16 -13.24 -2.55
CA GLU A 31 -9.87 -13.55 -3.78
C GLU A 31 -10.11 -12.31 -4.64
N GLN A 32 -10.38 -11.15 -4.01
CA GLN A 32 -10.72 -9.90 -4.69
C GLN A 32 -9.47 -9.07 -5.03
N SER A 33 -8.43 -9.17 -4.21
CA SER A 33 -7.20 -8.37 -4.31
C SER A 33 -6.55 -8.44 -5.70
N PRO A 34 -6.35 -9.63 -6.32
CA PRO A 34 -5.71 -9.71 -7.63
C PRO A 34 -6.48 -8.98 -8.74
N ALA A 35 -7.81 -9.11 -8.75
CA ALA A 35 -8.66 -8.45 -9.73
C ALA A 35 -8.68 -6.92 -9.55
N ALA A 36 -8.71 -6.45 -8.31
CA ALA A 36 -8.65 -5.02 -8.00
C ALA A 36 -7.30 -4.40 -8.41
N MET A 37 -6.18 -5.04 -8.07
CA MET A 37 -4.85 -4.57 -8.47
C MET A 37 -4.68 -4.54 -10.00
N LYS A 38 -5.21 -5.54 -10.71
CA LYS A 38 -5.16 -5.57 -12.17
C LYS A 38 -5.93 -4.40 -12.79
N ARG A 39 -7.14 -4.10 -12.32
CA ARG A 39 -7.90 -2.94 -12.80
C ARG A 39 -7.17 -1.63 -12.53
N LEU A 40 -6.57 -1.48 -11.35
CA LEU A 40 -5.76 -0.31 -11.02
C LEU A 40 -4.59 -0.13 -12.00
N GLN A 41 -3.89 -1.22 -12.34
CA GLN A 41 -2.83 -1.22 -13.34
C GLN A 41 -3.35 -0.83 -14.72
N ASP A 42 -4.47 -1.41 -15.17
CA ASP A 42 -5.08 -1.13 -16.47
C ASP A 42 -5.48 0.36 -16.57
N VAL A 43 -6.12 0.92 -15.55
CA VAL A 43 -6.49 2.35 -15.45
C VAL A 43 -5.26 3.24 -15.47
N ALA A 44 -4.19 2.86 -14.75
CA ALA A 44 -2.94 3.61 -14.72
C ALA A 44 -2.26 3.65 -16.11
N VAL A 45 -2.23 2.52 -16.81
CA VAL A 45 -1.65 2.42 -18.17
C VAL A 45 -2.49 3.17 -19.20
N ALA A 46 -3.82 3.16 -19.06
CA ALA A 46 -4.73 3.90 -19.93
C ALA A 46 -4.65 5.42 -19.75
N GLY A 47 -4.04 5.92 -18.66
CA GLY A 47 -4.00 7.35 -18.34
C GLY A 47 -5.35 7.88 -17.83
N ASP A 48 -6.24 6.98 -17.40
CA ASP A 48 -7.55 7.31 -16.85
C ASP A 48 -7.43 7.81 -15.39
N ASN A 49 -8.57 8.12 -14.76
CA ASN A 49 -8.59 8.60 -13.38
C ASN A 49 -8.20 7.49 -12.38
N ILE A 50 -6.89 7.37 -12.16
CA ILE A 50 -6.30 6.39 -11.25
C ILE A 50 -6.75 6.56 -9.80
N PHE A 51 -7.06 7.80 -9.37
CA PHE A 51 -7.50 8.05 -8.01
C PHE A 51 -8.89 7.46 -7.76
N ALA A 52 -9.77 7.49 -8.77
CA ALA A 52 -11.08 6.86 -8.67
C ALA A 52 -10.96 5.34 -8.51
N GLU A 53 -10.15 4.66 -9.33
CA GLU A 53 -9.93 3.21 -9.18
C GLU A 53 -9.17 2.87 -7.89
N LEU A 54 -8.31 3.76 -7.40
CA LEU A 54 -7.63 3.61 -6.12
C LEU A 54 -8.64 3.52 -4.96
N MET A 55 -9.69 4.34 -4.95
CA MET A 55 -10.74 4.31 -3.92
C MET A 55 -11.48 2.96 -3.86
N GLU A 56 -11.58 2.26 -4.99
CA GLU A 56 -12.13 0.90 -5.04
C GLU A 56 -11.10 -0.16 -4.65
N THR A 57 -9.84 0.02 -5.06
CA THR A 57 -8.76 -0.95 -4.83
C THR A 57 -8.37 -1.05 -3.35
N VAL A 58 -8.37 0.08 -2.62
CA VAL A 58 -8.00 0.11 -1.18
C VAL A 58 -8.94 -0.72 -0.29
N LYS A 59 -10.13 -1.08 -0.77
CA LYS A 59 -11.07 -1.96 -0.05
C LYS A 59 -10.55 -3.40 0.04
N TYR A 60 -9.67 -3.81 -0.87
CA TYR A 60 -9.24 -5.21 -1.05
C TYR A 60 -7.72 -5.40 -1.10
N ALA A 61 -6.93 -4.33 -1.15
CA ALA A 61 -5.48 -4.40 -1.25
C ALA A 61 -4.80 -3.44 -0.27
N SER A 62 -3.74 -3.91 0.38
CA SER A 62 -2.97 -3.10 1.31
C SER A 62 -2.14 -2.04 0.57
N LEU A 63 -1.68 -1.02 1.29
CA LEU A 63 -0.82 0.03 0.74
C LEU A 63 0.42 -0.54 0.02
N GLY A 64 1.04 -1.57 0.60
CA GLY A 64 2.21 -2.23 0.02
C GLY A 64 1.89 -2.97 -1.29
N GLN A 65 0.75 -3.67 -1.34
CA GLN A 65 0.27 -4.36 -2.55
C GLN A 65 0.00 -3.35 -3.68
N ILE A 66 -0.70 -2.26 -3.37
CA ILE A 66 -1.02 -1.18 -4.31
C ILE A 66 0.27 -0.53 -4.84
N SER A 67 1.19 -0.18 -3.94
CA SER A 67 2.43 0.49 -4.34
C SER A 67 3.27 -0.40 -5.27
N HIS A 68 3.34 -1.70 -4.98
CA HIS A 68 4.05 -2.66 -5.83
C HIS A 68 3.41 -2.78 -7.21
N ALA A 69 2.08 -2.94 -7.26
CA ALA A 69 1.33 -3.03 -8.52
C ALA A 69 1.55 -1.80 -9.41
N LEU A 70 1.57 -0.60 -8.83
CA LEU A 70 1.84 0.63 -9.57
C LEU A 70 3.31 0.76 -10.03
N TYR A 71 4.27 0.23 -9.27
CA TYR A 71 5.67 0.20 -9.70
C TYR A 71 5.92 -0.68 -10.92
N GLU A 72 5.13 -1.74 -11.11
CA GLU A 72 5.24 -2.63 -12.26
C GLU A 72 4.85 -1.95 -13.57
N VAL A 73 3.92 -0.98 -13.54
CA VAL A 73 3.40 -0.29 -14.73
C VAL A 73 3.90 1.14 -14.90
N GLY A 74 4.11 1.88 -13.81
CA GLY A 74 4.56 3.28 -13.83
C GLY A 74 6.06 3.46 -13.58
N GLY A 75 6.76 2.38 -13.22
CA GLY A 75 8.14 2.42 -12.78
C GLY A 75 8.30 3.01 -11.36
N LYS A 76 9.50 2.86 -10.80
CA LYS A 76 9.87 3.49 -9.52
C LYS A 76 10.53 4.82 -9.79
N TYR A 77 10.27 5.80 -8.92
CA TYR A 77 11.03 7.04 -8.95
C TYR A 77 12.53 6.74 -8.87
N ARG A 78 13.27 7.18 -9.88
CA ARG A 78 14.72 7.13 -9.89
C ARG A 78 15.22 8.52 -9.52
N ARG A 79 15.88 8.66 -8.37
CA ARG A 79 16.56 9.90 -8.01
C ARG A 79 17.58 10.21 -9.11
N ASN A 80 17.47 11.39 -9.71
CA ASN A 80 18.58 11.93 -10.48
C ASN A 80 19.68 12.31 -9.48
N MET A 81 20.92 11.90 -9.79
CA MET A 81 22.12 12.30 -9.08
C MET A 81 22.63 13.61 -9.66
#